data_AF-A0A7V9F2K8-F1
#
_entry.id   AF-A0A7V9F2K8-F1
#
_cell.length_a   1.000
_cell.length_b   1.000
_cell.length_c   1.000
_cell.angle_alpha   90.00
_cell.angle_beta   90.00
_cell.angle_gamma   90.00
#
_symmetry.space_group_name_H-M   'P 1'
#
loop_
_entity.id
_entity.type
_entity.pdbx_description
1 polymer ?
#
loop_
_entity_poly.entity_id
_entity_poly.type
_entity_poly.pdbx_seq_one_letter_code
_entity_poly.pdbx_strand_id
1 'polypeptide(L)'
;LRGIHHQTLLRKLGLLPVNKVTLKKKGVNKPRRAEGRRVEKSTHVEDKWVKNGEGIEKVLSLFARGGAIGIVELSDTGEPSFTELSRVRTHRTQDKSGLFRWYNDYLLPESLGGRVVTVRLHGNDEDAARGFNRTENVRVIPPSDPDFKALYARRNDAESINRAIDDSMWLSRAHSVGHARQHLNLIGYALMVNSLALLEQRQRAAPLAA
;
A
#
# COMPACT_ATOMS: atom_id res chain seq x y z
N LEU A 1 8.96 10.28 -2.42
CA LEU A 1 9.40 9.19 -3.31
C LEU A 1 8.36 9.02 -4.40
N ARG A 2 8.71 9.27 -5.67
CA ARG A 2 7.82 8.99 -6.82
C ARG A 2 7.56 7.48 -6.88
N GLY A 3 6.37 7.04 -7.33
CA GLY A 3 5.91 5.65 -7.20
C GLY A 3 6.79 4.54 -7.80
N ILE A 4 7.84 4.90 -8.56
CA ILE A 4 8.77 4.00 -9.26
C ILE A 4 9.36 2.92 -8.34
N HIS A 5 9.72 3.25 -7.09
CA HIS A 5 10.26 2.25 -6.17
C HIS A 5 9.24 1.19 -5.74
N HIS A 6 7.94 1.54 -5.71
CA HIS A 6 6.89 0.56 -5.40
C HIS A 6 6.74 -0.47 -6.52
N GLN A 7 6.96 -0.09 -7.77
CA GLN A 7 7.01 -1.06 -8.88
C GLN A 7 8.09 -2.09 -8.64
N THR A 8 9.30 -1.69 -8.23
CA THR A 8 10.38 -2.63 -7.90
C THR A 8 10.02 -3.51 -6.70
N LEU A 9 9.54 -2.93 -5.61
CA LEU A 9 9.15 -3.67 -4.40
C LEU A 9 8.10 -4.74 -4.71
N LEU A 10 7.04 -4.36 -5.43
CA LEU A 10 5.95 -5.26 -5.79
C LEU A 10 6.39 -6.29 -6.83
N ARG A 11 6.89 -5.83 -7.99
CA ARG A 11 7.07 -6.65 -9.19
C ARG A 11 8.34 -7.48 -9.16
N LYS A 12 9.46 -6.92 -8.68
CA LYS A 12 10.76 -7.61 -8.69
C LYS A 12 11.02 -8.36 -7.38
N LEU A 13 10.71 -7.74 -6.25
CA LEU A 13 11.06 -8.29 -4.93
C LEU A 13 9.90 -9.06 -4.28
N GLY A 14 8.67 -8.91 -4.78
CA GLY A 14 7.51 -9.58 -4.18
C GLY A 14 7.21 -9.10 -2.76
N LEU A 15 7.59 -7.87 -2.43
CA LEU A 15 7.37 -7.24 -1.13
C LEU A 15 6.12 -6.37 -1.15
N LEU A 16 5.42 -6.31 -0.01
CA LEU A 16 4.20 -5.52 0.16
C LEU A 16 4.56 -4.15 0.78
N PRO A 17 4.53 -3.05 0.02
CA PRO A 17 4.72 -1.71 0.58
C PRO A 17 3.47 -1.23 1.31
N VAL A 18 3.63 -0.83 2.57
CA VAL A 18 2.59 -0.14 3.36
C VAL A 18 3.02 1.30 3.59
N ASN A 19 2.40 2.24 2.88
CA ASN A 19 2.78 3.65 2.97
C ASN A 19 1.66 4.61 2.60
N LYS A 20 1.83 5.88 2.98
CA LYS A 20 0.92 6.97 2.61
C LYS A 20 1.17 7.42 1.17
N VAL A 21 0.13 7.88 0.48
CA VAL A 21 0.27 8.54 -0.82
C VAL A 21 0.82 9.96 -0.65
N THR A 22 1.68 10.39 -1.57
CA THR A 22 2.18 11.78 -1.61
C THR A 22 1.02 12.73 -1.84
N LEU A 23 0.81 13.66 -0.92
CA LEU A 23 -0.27 14.65 -0.99
C LEU A 23 0.06 15.71 -2.05
N LYS A 24 -0.92 16.11 -2.87
CA LYS A 24 -0.73 17.20 -3.86
C LYS A 24 -0.64 18.59 -3.22
N LYS A 25 -1.19 18.77 -2.00
CA LYS A 25 -1.01 19.98 -1.16
C LYS A 25 -0.99 19.60 0.33
N LYS A 26 -0.03 20.15 1.08
CA LYS A 26 -0.01 20.15 2.55
C LYS A 26 -1.10 21.12 3.02
N GLY A 27 -2.11 20.64 3.74
CA GLY A 27 -3.12 21.52 4.35
C GLY A 27 -2.46 22.51 5.32
N VAL A 28 -2.93 23.76 5.34
CA VAL A 28 -2.45 24.78 6.28
C VAL A 28 -2.96 24.45 7.67
N ASN A 29 -2.11 24.55 8.71
CA ASN A 29 -2.43 24.18 10.10
C ASN A 29 -3.65 24.90 10.72
N LYS A 30 -4.18 25.98 10.10
CA LYS A 30 -5.39 26.69 10.52
C LYS A 30 -6.17 27.18 9.29
N PRO A 31 -7.32 26.59 8.92
CA PRO A 31 -8.15 27.10 7.83
C PRO A 31 -8.89 28.37 8.28
N ARG A 32 -8.71 29.47 7.55
CA ARG A 32 -9.54 30.69 7.69
C ARG A 32 -10.70 30.53 6.70
N ARG A 33 -11.90 30.26 7.22
CA ARG A 33 -13.17 30.06 6.49
C ARG A 33 -13.22 28.80 5.62
N ALA A 34 -14.42 28.39 5.21
CA ALA A 34 -14.78 27.10 4.59
C ALA A 34 -14.07 26.76 3.26
N GLU A 35 -13.06 27.52 2.85
CA GLU A 35 -12.17 27.26 1.73
C GLU A 35 -10.94 26.49 2.21
N GLY A 36 -11.11 25.19 2.40
CA GLY A 36 -10.04 24.29 2.80
C GLY A 36 -10.44 22.82 2.84
N ARG A 37 -11.60 22.48 2.24
CA ARG A 37 -12.07 21.11 2.20
C ARG A 37 -11.20 20.27 1.27
N ARG A 38 -10.67 19.19 1.84
CA ARG A 38 -9.91 18.09 1.25
C ARG A 38 -10.55 17.61 -0.06
N VAL A 39 -9.92 17.89 -1.21
CA VAL A 39 -10.26 17.22 -2.49
C VAL A 39 -9.07 16.37 -2.91
N GLU A 40 -9.14 15.08 -2.60
CA GLU A 40 -8.17 14.12 -3.12
C GLU A 40 -8.45 13.91 -4.61
N LYS A 41 -7.40 13.99 -5.44
CA LYS A 41 -7.52 13.80 -6.88
C LYS A 41 -7.98 12.37 -7.15
N SER A 42 -9.16 12.21 -7.76
CA SER A 42 -9.56 10.95 -8.38
C SER A 42 -8.79 10.76 -9.68
N THR A 43 -8.35 9.54 -9.96
CA THR A 43 -7.72 9.18 -11.23
C THR A 43 -8.32 7.88 -11.73
N HIS A 44 -8.72 7.83 -13.00
CA HIS A 44 -9.21 6.61 -13.62
C HIS A 44 -8.12 5.52 -13.59
N VAL A 45 -8.51 4.32 -13.18
CA VAL A 45 -7.62 3.17 -13.07
C VAL A 45 -7.89 2.22 -14.22
N GLU A 46 -9.08 1.64 -14.33
CA GLU A 46 -9.41 0.70 -15.40
C GLU A 46 -10.92 0.52 -15.48
N ASP A 47 -11.39 0.02 -16.62
CA ASP A 47 -12.77 -0.40 -16.79
C ASP A 47 -12.88 -1.91 -16.64
N LYS A 48 -13.95 -2.37 -15.98
CA LYS A 48 -14.23 -3.78 -15.72
C LYS A 48 -15.64 -4.11 -16.15
N TRP A 49 -15.80 -5.23 -16.84
CA TRP A 49 -17.11 -5.79 -17.11
C TRP A 49 -17.60 -6.53 -15.86
N VAL A 50 -18.78 -6.13 -15.37
CA VAL A 50 -19.42 -6.75 -14.21
C VAL A 50 -20.86 -7.11 -14.58
N LYS A 51 -21.35 -8.23 -14.04
CA LYS A 51 -22.77 -8.57 -14.12
C LYS A 51 -23.47 -8.00 -12.90
N ASN A 52 -24.50 -7.19 -13.11
CA ASN A 52 -25.35 -6.70 -12.02
C ASN A 52 -26.14 -7.86 -11.38
N GLY A 53 -26.90 -7.59 -10.32
CA GLY A 53 -27.74 -8.59 -9.66
C GLY A 53 -28.76 -9.28 -10.58
N GLU A 54 -29.12 -8.63 -11.69
CA GLU A 54 -30.07 -9.12 -12.71
C GLU A 54 -29.40 -9.88 -13.86
N GLY A 55 -28.06 -10.03 -13.83
CA GLY A 55 -27.29 -10.75 -14.84
C GLY A 55 -26.89 -9.94 -16.07
N ILE A 56 -27.24 -8.66 -16.13
CA ILE A 56 -26.90 -7.73 -17.21
C ILE A 56 -25.44 -7.30 -17.07
N GLU A 57 -24.68 -7.38 -18.17
CA GLU A 57 -23.31 -6.89 -18.23
C GLU A 57 -23.27 -5.37 -18.29
N LYS A 58 -22.50 -4.76 -17.38
CA LYS A 58 -22.27 -3.33 -17.29
C LYS A 58 -20.77 -3.06 -17.20
N VAL A 59 -20.32 -2.01 -17.86
CA VAL A 59 -18.96 -1.49 -17.70
C VAL A 59 -18.90 -0.67 -16.42
N LEU A 60 -17.96 -1.04 -15.55
CA LEU A 60 -17.66 -0.34 -14.30
C LEU A 60 -16.31 0.34 -14.41
N SER A 61 -16.30 1.67 -14.34
CA SER A 61 -15.06 2.46 -14.31
C SER A 61 -14.55 2.57 -12.87
N LEU A 62 -13.36 2.05 -12.64
CA LEU A 62 -12.68 2.10 -11.34
C LEU A 62 -11.79 3.35 -11.26
N PHE A 63 -11.83 4.01 -10.12
CA PHE A 63 -11.05 5.21 -9.82
C PHE A 63 -10.21 5.01 -8.57
N ALA A 64 -9.06 5.66 -8.53
CA ALA A 64 -8.22 5.75 -7.34
C ALA A 64 -8.35 7.12 -6.69
N ARG A 65 -8.59 7.15 -5.38
CA ARG A 65 -8.60 8.38 -4.55
C ARG A 65 -7.86 8.10 -3.24
N GLY A 66 -6.86 8.91 -2.92
CA GLY A 66 -6.06 8.72 -1.69
C GLY A 66 -5.29 7.39 -1.61
N GLY A 67 -5.16 6.66 -2.73
CA GLY A 67 -4.60 5.31 -2.77
C GLY A 67 -5.63 4.20 -2.77
N ALA A 68 -6.87 4.49 -2.38
CA ALA A 68 -7.97 3.53 -2.34
C ALA A 68 -8.66 3.41 -3.70
N ILE A 69 -9.21 2.23 -3.97
CA ILE A 69 -10.02 1.97 -5.15
C ILE A 69 -11.48 2.25 -4.82
N GLY A 70 -12.17 2.91 -5.74
CA GLY A 70 -13.59 3.20 -5.64
C GLY A 70 -14.23 3.33 -7.01
N ILE A 71 -15.51 3.62 -6.99
CA ILE A 71 -16.32 3.96 -8.16
C ILE A 71 -16.74 5.42 -8.07
N VAL A 72 -16.94 6.07 -9.22
CA VAL A 72 -17.47 7.42 -9.28
C VAL A 72 -18.84 7.36 -9.93
N GLU A 73 -19.85 7.84 -9.22
CA GLU A 73 -21.22 7.94 -9.70
C GLU A 73 -21.64 9.41 -9.68
N LEU A 74 -22.39 9.84 -10.70
CA LEU A 74 -22.98 11.17 -10.70
C LEU A 74 -24.28 11.12 -9.89
N SER A 75 -24.43 12.05 -8.95
CA SER A 75 -25.70 12.26 -8.25
C SER A 75 -26.76 12.83 -9.20
N ASP A 76 -28.01 12.87 -8.74
CA ASP A 76 -29.13 13.50 -9.46
C ASP A 76 -28.90 15.00 -9.71
N THR A 77 -28.01 15.64 -8.93
CA THR A 77 -27.58 17.03 -9.10
C THR A 77 -26.38 17.19 -10.04
N GLY A 78 -25.88 16.09 -10.62
CA GLY A 78 -24.70 16.07 -11.48
C GLY A 78 -23.36 16.15 -10.74
N GLU A 79 -23.35 16.02 -9.41
CA GLU A 79 -22.12 16.05 -8.62
C GLU A 79 -21.48 14.66 -8.55
N PRO A 80 -20.15 14.53 -8.77
CA PRO A 80 -19.47 13.25 -8.69
C PRO A 80 -19.32 12.79 -7.23
N SER A 81 -19.96 11.70 -6.87
CA SER A 81 -19.78 10.97 -5.62
C SER A 81 -18.77 9.84 -5.79
N PHE A 82 -17.82 9.72 -4.85
CA PHE A 82 -16.86 8.63 -4.83
C PHE A 82 -17.24 7.62 -3.75
N THR A 83 -17.50 6.39 -4.16
CA THR A 83 -17.79 5.27 -3.26
C THR A 83 -16.56 4.37 -3.20
N GLU A 84 -15.86 4.38 -2.07
CA GLU A 84 -14.69 3.52 -1.83
C GLU A 84 -15.12 2.06 -1.73
N LEU A 85 -14.39 1.16 -2.41
CA LEU A 85 -14.64 -0.27 -2.34
C LEU A 85 -13.86 -0.90 -1.18
N SER A 86 -14.52 -1.80 -0.47
CA SER A 86 -13.89 -2.53 0.64
C SER A 86 -12.95 -3.62 0.12
N ARG A 87 -11.69 -3.60 0.56
CA ARG A 87 -10.72 -4.65 0.22
C ARG A 87 -11.06 -5.93 0.98
N VAL A 88 -11.21 -7.03 0.26
CA VAL A 88 -11.48 -8.37 0.81
C VAL A 88 -10.18 -9.13 1.03
N ARG A 89 -9.28 -9.08 0.05
CA ARG A 89 -8.06 -9.88 0.05
C ARG A 89 -6.96 -9.19 -0.73
N THR A 90 -5.73 -9.36 -0.27
CA THR A 90 -4.51 -9.07 -1.03
C THR A 90 -3.82 -10.39 -1.34
N HIS A 91 -3.42 -10.60 -2.59
CA HIS A 91 -2.69 -11.82 -2.97
C HIS A 91 -1.62 -11.56 -4.03
N ARG A 92 -0.64 -12.46 -4.09
CA ARG A 92 0.41 -12.45 -5.11
C ARG A 92 0.59 -13.81 -5.75
N THR A 93 1.08 -13.80 -6.98
CA THR A 93 1.58 -14.99 -7.68
C THR A 93 2.95 -14.68 -8.30
N GLN A 94 3.78 -15.70 -8.51
CA GLN A 94 5.02 -15.56 -9.25
C GLN A 94 4.80 -16.11 -10.66
N ASP A 95 5.25 -15.38 -11.68
CA ASP A 95 5.18 -15.85 -13.06
C ASP A 95 6.42 -16.64 -13.47
N LYS A 96 6.39 -17.23 -14.67
CA LYS A 96 7.49 -18.03 -15.23
C LYS A 96 8.80 -17.26 -15.36
N SER A 97 8.77 -15.92 -15.37
CA SER A 97 9.98 -15.08 -15.42
C SER A 97 10.59 -14.82 -14.04
N GLY A 98 9.97 -15.34 -12.97
CA GLY A 98 10.38 -15.10 -11.59
C GLY A 98 9.86 -13.78 -11.02
N LEU A 99 9.10 -12.99 -11.79
CA LEU A 99 8.51 -11.73 -11.34
C LEU A 99 7.16 -11.96 -10.65
N PHE A 100 6.80 -11.06 -9.75
CA PHE A 100 5.59 -11.18 -8.94
C PHE A 100 4.43 -10.35 -9.50
N ARG A 101 3.22 -10.91 -9.47
CA ARG A 101 1.98 -10.21 -9.81
C ARG A 101 1.15 -10.05 -8.55
N TRP A 102 0.76 -8.82 -8.27
CA TRP A 102 0.03 -8.44 -7.07
C TRP A 102 -1.36 -7.95 -7.43
N TYR A 103 -2.33 -8.38 -6.64
CA TYR A 103 -3.74 -8.05 -6.82
C TYR A 103 -4.41 -7.82 -5.48
N ASN A 104 -5.44 -6.97 -5.53
CA ASN A 104 -6.44 -6.87 -4.49
C ASN A 104 -7.80 -7.26 -5.05
N ASP A 105 -8.56 -7.95 -4.22
CA ASP A 105 -9.97 -8.22 -4.41
C ASP A 105 -10.77 -7.18 -3.63
N TYR A 106 -11.74 -6.55 -4.30
CA TYR A 106 -12.60 -5.53 -3.72
C TYR A 106 -14.06 -5.94 -3.84
N LEU A 107 -14.83 -5.76 -2.76
CA LEU A 107 -16.27 -6.01 -2.73
C LEU A 107 -17.01 -4.86 -3.41
N LEU A 108 -17.82 -5.20 -4.41
CA LEU A 108 -18.75 -4.26 -5.04
C LEU A 108 -19.99 -4.07 -4.15
N PRO A 109 -20.61 -2.87 -4.17
CA PRO A 109 -21.91 -2.66 -3.55
C PRO A 109 -22.97 -3.64 -4.04
N GLU A 110 -23.97 -3.93 -3.21
CA GLU A 110 -25.09 -4.81 -3.57
C GLU A 110 -25.84 -4.33 -4.82
N SER A 111 -25.97 -3.02 -5.00
CA SER A 111 -26.56 -2.40 -6.20
C SER A 111 -25.84 -2.79 -7.51
N LEU A 112 -24.56 -3.19 -7.43
CA LEU A 112 -23.75 -3.65 -8.55
C LEU A 112 -23.53 -5.17 -8.53
N GLY A 113 -24.36 -5.90 -7.76
CA GLY A 113 -24.38 -7.35 -7.69
C GLY A 113 -23.58 -7.96 -6.53
N GLY A 114 -22.97 -7.16 -5.64
CA GLY A 114 -22.32 -7.67 -4.41
C GLY A 114 -21.11 -8.58 -4.65
N ARG A 115 -20.58 -8.63 -5.87
CA ARG A 115 -19.48 -9.53 -6.26
C ARG A 115 -18.11 -8.90 -5.98
N VAL A 116 -17.07 -9.71 -6.11
CA VAL A 116 -15.69 -9.25 -5.99
C VAL A 116 -15.14 -8.85 -7.36
N VAL A 117 -14.42 -7.73 -7.40
CA VAL A 117 -13.60 -7.33 -8.54
C VAL A 117 -12.11 -7.38 -8.17
N THR A 118 -11.31 -8.01 -9.03
CA THR A 118 -9.86 -8.11 -8.84
C THR A 118 -9.15 -7.00 -9.61
N VAL A 119 -8.32 -6.23 -8.90
CA VAL A 119 -7.55 -5.11 -9.42
C VAL A 119 -6.06 -5.39 -9.27
N ARG A 120 -5.32 -5.23 -10.36
CA ARG A 120 -3.84 -5.34 -10.35
C ARG A 120 -3.23 -4.14 -9.63
N LEU A 121 -2.15 -4.35 -8.87
CA LEU A 121 -1.52 -3.32 -8.03
C LEU A 121 -0.19 -2.76 -8.58
N HIS A 122 0.40 -3.41 -9.59
CA HIS A 122 1.62 -2.95 -10.26
C HIS A 122 1.32 -2.53 -11.70
N GLY A 123 2.16 -1.68 -12.27
CA GLY A 123 2.04 -1.25 -13.67
C GLY A 123 2.22 -2.39 -14.66
N ASN A 124 1.53 -2.30 -15.80
CA ASN A 124 1.65 -3.15 -16.98
C ASN A 124 1.91 -2.31 -18.26
N ASP A 125 1.96 -2.97 -19.42
CA ASP A 125 2.24 -2.31 -20.69
C ASP A 125 1.13 -1.33 -21.12
N GLU A 126 -0.13 -1.64 -20.81
CA GLU A 126 -1.27 -0.74 -21.04
C GLU A 126 -1.15 0.55 -20.21
N ASP A 127 -0.79 0.41 -18.92
CA ASP A 127 -0.50 1.53 -18.04
C ASP A 127 0.65 2.37 -18.58
N ALA A 128 1.71 1.74 -19.08
CA ALA A 128 2.85 2.43 -19.68
C ALA A 128 2.45 3.20 -20.96
N ALA A 129 1.66 2.58 -21.84
CA ALA A 129 1.22 3.18 -23.10
C ALA A 129 0.40 4.47 -22.88
N ARG A 130 -0.41 4.52 -21.82
CA ARG A 130 -1.19 5.73 -21.45
C ARG A 130 -0.48 6.65 -20.45
N GLY A 131 0.78 6.38 -20.10
CA GLY A 131 1.56 7.17 -19.14
C GLY A 131 1.02 7.13 -17.70
N PHE A 132 0.28 6.09 -17.32
CA PHE A 132 -0.31 5.94 -16.00
C PHE A 132 0.62 5.19 -15.04
N ASN A 133 1.10 5.86 -14.00
CA ASN A 133 1.85 5.20 -12.93
C ASN A 133 0.90 4.59 -11.89
N ARG A 134 0.49 3.33 -12.10
CA ARG A 134 -0.43 2.65 -11.19
C ARG A 134 0.03 2.63 -9.73
N THR A 135 1.30 2.29 -9.51
CA THR A 135 1.88 2.18 -8.16
C THR A 135 2.04 3.51 -7.42
N GLU A 136 1.84 4.64 -8.12
CA GLU A 136 1.77 5.95 -7.49
C GLU A 136 0.38 6.26 -6.97
N ASN A 137 -0.66 5.88 -7.74
CA ASN A 137 -2.05 6.22 -7.49
C ASN A 137 -2.82 5.17 -6.68
N VAL A 138 -2.43 3.90 -6.78
CA VAL A 138 -3.07 2.78 -6.09
C VAL A 138 -2.13 2.25 -5.00
N ARG A 139 -2.64 2.11 -3.78
CA ARG A 139 -1.94 1.50 -2.65
C ARG A 139 -2.44 0.08 -2.43
N VAL A 140 -1.53 -0.80 -2.01
CA VAL A 140 -1.90 -2.18 -1.64
C VAL A 140 -2.86 -2.16 -0.45
N ILE A 141 -2.56 -1.31 0.53
CA ILE A 141 -3.41 -1.05 1.69
C ILE A 141 -3.47 0.47 1.82
N PRO A 142 -4.58 1.13 1.43
CA PRO A 142 -4.69 2.58 1.48
C PRO A 142 -4.87 3.08 2.92
N PRO A 143 -4.58 4.36 3.24
CA PRO A 143 -4.73 4.91 4.59
C PRO A 143 -6.14 4.84 5.20
N SER A 144 -7.17 4.74 4.35
CA SER A 144 -8.57 4.56 4.73
C SER A 144 -8.91 3.12 5.13
N ASP A 145 -8.08 2.14 4.75
CA ASP A 145 -8.29 0.73 5.05
C ASP A 145 -8.10 0.45 6.56
N PRO A 146 -8.98 -0.34 7.20
CA PRO A 146 -8.87 -0.67 8.62
C PRO A 146 -7.51 -1.29 9.00
N ASP A 147 -6.93 -2.13 8.14
CA ASP A 147 -5.66 -2.80 8.41
C ASP A 147 -4.47 -1.84 8.37
N PHE A 148 -4.63 -0.69 7.69
CA PHE A 148 -3.55 0.28 7.53
C PHE A 148 -3.05 0.78 8.87
N LYS A 149 -3.95 1.10 9.81
CA LYS A 149 -3.57 1.66 11.11
C LYS A 149 -2.66 0.70 11.88
N ALA A 150 -3.03 -0.59 11.92
CA ALA A 150 -2.28 -1.62 12.62
C ALA A 150 -0.91 -1.88 11.96
N LEU A 151 -0.87 -1.98 10.63
CA LEU A 151 0.36 -2.25 9.91
C LEU A 151 1.30 -1.05 9.89
N TYR A 152 0.77 0.16 9.68
CA TYR A 152 1.59 1.37 9.58
C TYR A 152 2.17 1.79 10.95
N ALA A 153 1.55 1.39 12.07
CA ALA A 153 2.11 1.62 13.40
C ALA A 153 3.50 0.96 13.59
N ARG A 154 3.78 -0.15 12.88
CA ARG A 154 5.08 -0.86 12.91
C ARG A 154 6.23 -0.07 12.27
N ARG A 155 5.92 1.04 11.60
CA ARG A 155 6.94 1.93 11.01
C ARG A 155 7.92 2.46 12.06
N ASN A 156 7.42 2.80 13.24
CA ASN A 156 8.27 3.36 14.30
C ASN A 156 9.33 2.35 14.75
N ASP A 157 8.96 1.07 14.85
CA ASP A 157 9.89 -0.02 15.17
C ASP A 157 10.99 -0.11 14.10
N ALA A 158 10.62 -0.07 12.82
CA ALA A 158 11.58 -0.10 11.71
C ALA A 158 12.50 1.13 11.69
N GLU A 159 11.97 2.34 11.95
CA GLU A 159 12.78 3.56 12.04
C GLU A 159 13.75 3.51 13.23
N SER A 160 13.31 2.99 14.38
CA SER A 160 14.16 2.80 15.56
C SER A 160 15.28 1.79 15.30
N ILE A 161 14.97 0.66 14.65
CA ILE A 161 15.96 -0.36 14.28
C ILE A 161 17.02 0.24 13.34
N ASN A 162 16.60 0.97 12.30
CA ASN A 162 17.53 1.63 11.37
C ASN A 162 18.40 2.66 12.09
N ARG A 163 17.79 3.46 12.98
CA ARG A 163 18.51 4.45 13.77
C ARG A 163 19.55 3.81 14.69
N ALA A 164 19.21 2.69 15.33
CA ALA A 164 20.13 1.96 16.19
C ALA A 164 21.32 1.36 15.41
N ILE A 165 21.12 0.96 14.14
CA ILE A 165 22.25 0.59 13.26
C ILE A 165 23.15 1.80 13.02
N ASP A 166 22.58 2.95 12.65
CA ASP A 166 23.34 4.17 12.39
C ASP A 166 24.11 4.62 13.65
N ASP A 167 23.47 4.58 14.82
CA ASP A 167 24.08 4.96 16.10
C ASP A 167 25.17 3.97 16.54
N SER A 168 25.13 2.72 16.05
CA SER A 168 26.22 1.77 16.26
C SER A 168 27.48 2.13 15.46
N MET A 169 27.38 2.93 14.40
CA MET A 169 28.49 3.22 13.49
C MET A 169 29.51 4.18 14.11
N TRP A 170 30.79 3.79 14.09
CA TRP A 170 31.87 4.67 14.56
C TRP A 170 32.09 5.84 13.60
N LEU A 171 31.96 7.09 14.09
CA LEU A 171 32.07 8.32 13.29
C LEU A 171 31.14 8.32 12.07
N SER A 172 29.96 7.70 12.18
CA SER A 172 29.02 7.52 11.06
C SER A 172 29.61 6.75 9.87
N ARG A 173 30.59 5.86 10.14
CA ARG A 173 31.22 5.01 9.13
C ARG A 173 30.82 3.56 9.35
N ALA A 174 30.57 2.86 8.24
CA ALA A 174 30.32 1.43 8.27
C ALA A 174 31.47 0.70 8.97
N HIS A 175 31.14 -0.27 9.81
CA HIS A 175 32.08 -1.10 10.59
C HIS A 175 33.06 -1.91 9.74
N SER A 176 32.77 -2.09 8.45
CA SER A 176 33.58 -2.91 7.57
C SER A 176 33.67 -2.31 6.17
N VAL A 177 34.81 -2.56 5.52
CA VAL A 177 35.08 -2.12 4.16
C VAL A 177 34.67 -3.21 3.16
N GLY A 178 33.90 -2.81 2.15
CA GLY A 178 33.47 -3.67 1.04
C GLY A 178 32.05 -4.22 1.22
N HIS A 179 31.33 -4.28 0.09
CA HIS A 179 29.92 -4.64 0.04
C HIS A 179 29.58 -5.95 0.76
N ALA A 180 30.33 -7.03 0.52
CA ALA A 180 30.05 -8.33 1.12
C ALA A 180 30.13 -8.31 2.66
N ARG A 181 31.12 -7.61 3.23
CA ARG A 181 31.29 -7.49 4.68
C ARG A 181 30.22 -6.61 5.31
N GLN A 182 29.88 -5.50 4.65
CA GLN A 182 28.78 -4.63 5.08
C GLN A 182 27.44 -5.37 5.05
N HIS A 183 27.21 -6.20 4.03
CA HIS A 183 26.02 -7.03 3.94
C HIS A 183 25.93 -8.05 5.09
N LEU A 184 27.06 -8.69 5.44
CA LEU A 184 27.12 -9.58 6.59
C LEU A 184 26.77 -8.85 7.90
N ASN A 185 27.27 -7.62 8.10
CA ASN A 185 26.93 -6.82 9.28
C ASN A 185 25.43 -6.55 9.36
N LEU A 186 24.78 -6.19 8.24
CA LEU A 186 23.34 -5.94 8.19
C LEU A 186 22.52 -7.21 8.47
N ILE A 187 22.91 -8.35 7.89
CA ILE A 187 22.25 -9.64 8.16
C ILE A 187 22.42 -10.03 9.63
N GLY A 188 23.64 -9.96 10.16
CA GLY A 188 23.93 -10.30 11.56
C GLY A 188 23.13 -9.44 12.53
N TYR A 189 23.05 -8.14 12.27
CA TYR A 189 22.23 -7.22 13.05
C TYR A 189 20.73 -7.57 12.98
N ALA A 190 20.21 -7.86 11.78
CA ALA A 190 18.81 -8.28 11.62
C ALA A 190 18.50 -9.58 12.38
N LEU A 191 19.41 -10.56 12.34
CA LEU A 191 19.29 -11.80 13.11
C LEU A 191 19.29 -11.55 14.62
N MET A 192 20.18 -10.67 15.11
CA MET A 192 20.23 -10.29 16.51
C MET A 192 18.91 -9.66 16.96
N VAL A 193 18.41 -8.65 16.23
CA VAL A 193 17.15 -7.96 16.55
C VAL A 193 15.97 -8.93 16.57
N ASN A 194 15.87 -9.80 15.56
CA ASN A 194 14.80 -10.81 15.52
C ASN A 194 14.90 -11.81 16.68
N SER A 195 16.11 -12.22 17.06
CA SER A 195 16.33 -13.12 18.19
C SER A 195 15.94 -12.49 19.52
N LEU A 196 16.27 -11.22 19.73
CA LEU A 196 15.86 -10.44 20.91
C LEU A 196 14.34 -10.28 20.96
N ALA A 197 13.70 -9.94 19.85
CA ALA A 197 12.24 -9.81 19.79
C ALA A 197 11.52 -11.13 20.12
N LEU A 198 12.04 -12.26 19.61
CA LEU A 198 11.51 -13.59 19.95
C LEU A 198 11.71 -13.93 21.43
N LEU A 199 12.86 -13.60 22.01
CA LEU A 199 13.14 -13.81 23.43
C LEU A 199 12.17 -13.01 24.30
N GLU A 200 12.01 -11.71 24.02
CA GLU A 200 11.07 -10.85 24.76
C GLU A 200 9.62 -11.33 24.63
N GLN A 201 9.21 -11.73 23.43
CA GLN A 201 7.86 -12.28 23.23
C GLN A 201 7.63 -13.51 24.09
N ARG A 202 8.60 -14.44 24.13
CA ARG A 202 8.51 -15.65 24.97
C ARG A 202 8.42 -15.31 26.44
N GLN A 203 9.20 -14.34 26.92
CA GLN A 203 9.16 -13.88 28.31
C GLN A 203 7.81 -13.24 28.66
N ARG A 204 7.22 -12.43 27.76
CA ARG A 204 5.90 -11.83 27.96
C ARG A 204 4.75 -12.84 27.88
N ALA A 205 4.91 -13.89 27.08
CA ALA A 205 3.94 -14.97 26.94
C ALA A 205 4.04 -16.03 28.05
N ALA A 206 5.12 -16.03 28.84
CA ALA A 206 5.22 -16.88 30.01
C ALA A 206 4.18 -16.42 31.04
N PRO A 207 3.32 -17.32 31.56
CA PRO A 207 2.38 -16.96 32.60
C PRO A 207 3.14 -16.43 33.81
N LEU A 208 2.63 -15.36 34.43
CA LEU A 208 3.08 -14.92 35.75
C LEU A 208 2.99 -16.13 36.67
N ALA A 209 4.15 -16.63 37.12
CA ALA A 209 4.18 -17.66 38.15
C ALA A 209 3.43 -17.12 39.36
N ALA A 210 2.35 -17.81 39.74
CA ALA A 210 1.52 -17.52 40.90
C ALA A 210 2.29 -17.75 42.20
#